data_AF-A0A4Y2AUZ5-F1
#
_entry.id   AF-A0A4Y2AUZ5-F1
#
_cell.length_a   1.000
_cell.length_b   1.000
_cell.length_c   1.000
_cell.angle_alpha   90.00
_cell.angle_beta   90.00
_cell.angle_gamma   90.00
#
_symmetry.space_group_name_H-M   'P 1'
#
loop_
_entity.id
_entity.type
_entity.pdbx_description
1 polymer ?
#
loop_
_entity_poly.entity_id
_entity_poly.type
_entity_poly.pdbx_seq_one_letter_code
_entity_poly.pdbx_strand_id
1 'polypeptide(L)'
;MLYSSAASSLSQLYTVCKQKTAEHVTPLFDHPPYSPDLAPSDFHLFLKLKELLGGKRFGSHEELENAVTTWLNELAAEEYGIEILKLLDRYDKCLNVGGDYVEK
;
A
#
# COMPACT_ATOMS: atom_id res chain seq x y z
N MET A 1 -17.08 -7.67 -27.59
CA MET A 1 -17.99 -7.95 -26.47
C MET A 1 -17.31 -8.44 -25.18
N LEU A 2 -15.96 -8.53 -25.08
CA LEU A 2 -15.28 -8.96 -23.85
C LEU A 2 -14.94 -7.81 -22.87
N TYR A 3 -15.05 -6.55 -23.31
CA TYR A 3 -14.63 -5.37 -22.53
C TYR A 3 -15.64 -4.95 -21.44
N SER A 4 -16.93 -5.26 -21.61
CA SER A 4 -18.00 -4.79 -20.69
C SER A 4 -18.12 -5.62 -19.41
N SER A 5 -17.78 -6.91 -19.47
CA SER A 5 -17.89 -7.82 -18.32
C SER A 5 -16.87 -7.48 -17.21
N ALA A 6 -15.63 -7.13 -17.59
CA ALA A 6 -14.60 -6.72 -16.64
C ALA A 6 -14.93 -5.39 -15.96
N ALA A 7 -15.45 -4.40 -16.70
CA ALA A 7 -15.86 -3.11 -16.14
C ALA A 7 -17.02 -3.24 -15.14
N SER A 8 -18.01 -4.09 -15.44
CA SER A 8 -19.12 -4.37 -14.53
C SER A 8 -18.66 -5.07 -13.25
N SER A 9 -17.71 -5.99 -13.35
CA SER A 9 -17.11 -6.70 -12.21
C SER A 9 -16.33 -5.74 -11.30
N LEU A 10 -15.52 -4.84 -11.87
CA LEU A 10 -14.76 -3.86 -11.09
C LEU A 10 -15.67 -2.86 -10.37
N SER A 11 -16.77 -2.43 -11.00
CA SER A 11 -17.77 -1.56 -10.36
C SER A 11 -18.49 -2.24 -9.19
N GLN A 12 -18.81 -3.53 -9.33
CA GLN A 12 -19.42 -4.32 -8.25
C GLN A 12 -18.45 -4.50 -7.09
N LEU A 13 -17.18 -4.85 -7.36
CA LEU A 13 -16.13 -4.98 -6.34
C LEU A 13 -15.90 -3.66 -5.59
N TYR A 14 -15.82 -2.54 -6.31
CA TYR A 14 -15.69 -1.22 -5.69
C TYR A 14 -16.85 -0.92 -4.73
N THR A 15 -18.08 -1.23 -5.14
CA THR A 15 -19.28 -1.00 -4.31
C THR A 15 -19.29 -1.86 -3.05
N VAL A 16 -18.94 -3.15 -3.19
CA VAL A 16 -18.86 -4.09 -2.07
C VAL A 16 -17.76 -3.69 -1.09
N CYS A 17 -16.58 -3.30 -1.58
CA CYS A 17 -15.50 -2.77 -0.74
C CYS A 17 -15.97 -1.53 0.02
N LYS A 18 -16.58 -0.55 -0.66
CA LYS A 18 -17.08 0.67 -0.01
C LYS A 18 -18.11 0.39 1.08
N GLN A 19 -19.02 -0.56 0.85
CA GLN A 19 -20.02 -0.96 1.86
C GLN A 19 -19.38 -1.62 3.07
N LYS A 20 -18.44 -2.56 2.89
CA LYS A 20 -17.72 -3.18 4.01
C LYS A 20 -16.88 -2.18 4.82
N THR A 21 -16.29 -1.19 4.16
CA THR A 21 -15.56 -0.10 4.84
C THR A 21 -16.49 0.91 5.50
N ALA A 22 -17.79 0.94 5.18
CA ALA A 22 -18.77 1.75 5.90
C ALA A 22 -19.36 0.99 7.12
N GLU A 23 -19.43 -0.34 7.04
CA GLU A 23 -19.84 -1.22 8.14
C GLU A 23 -18.81 -1.23 9.29
N HIS A 24 -17.52 -1.20 8.96
CA HIS A 24 -16.45 -0.90 9.92
C HIS A 24 -16.24 0.61 9.95
N VAL A 25 -16.41 1.29 11.09
CA VAL A 25 -16.27 2.76 11.22
C VAL A 25 -14.79 3.18 11.05
N THR A 26 -14.25 3.02 9.85
CA THR A 26 -12.89 3.40 9.47
C THR A 26 -13.00 4.59 8.53
N PRO A 27 -12.53 5.78 8.92
CA PRO A 27 -12.58 6.95 8.03
C PRO A 27 -11.76 6.65 6.77
N LEU A 28 -12.40 6.80 5.61
CA LEU A 28 -11.74 6.64 4.33
C LEU A 28 -10.85 7.87 4.08
N PHE A 29 -9.57 7.64 3.86
CA PHE A 29 -8.65 8.69 3.46
C PHE A 29 -8.72 8.87 1.94
N ASP A 30 -8.98 10.09 1.48
CA ASP A 30 -9.08 10.39 0.05
C ASP A 30 -7.70 10.22 -0.62
N HIS A 31 -7.58 9.16 -1.41
CA HIS A 31 -6.35 8.82 -2.11
C HIS A 31 -6.48 9.14 -3.61
N PRO A 32 -5.59 9.96 -4.18
CA PRO A 32 -5.62 10.26 -5.61
C PRO A 32 -5.36 9.00 -6.47
N PRO A 33 -5.97 8.90 -7.65
CA PRO A 33 -5.76 7.77 -8.54
C PRO A 33 -4.31 7.74 -9.04
N TYR A 34 -3.72 6.54 -9.12
CA TYR A 34 -2.36 6.30 -9.66
C TYR A 34 -1.22 7.02 -8.91
N SER A 35 -1.34 7.23 -7.59
CA SER A 35 -0.32 7.88 -6.75
C SER A 35 0.37 6.92 -5.77
N PRO A 36 1.13 5.91 -6.23
CA PRO A 36 1.84 4.99 -5.35
C PRO A 36 2.91 5.69 -4.49
N ASP A 37 3.38 6.86 -4.91
CA ASP A 37 4.28 7.74 -4.15
C ASP A 37 3.63 8.36 -2.91
N LEU A 38 2.30 8.28 -2.78
CA LEU A 38 1.51 8.71 -1.62
C LEU A 38 0.94 7.53 -0.81
N ALA A 39 1.25 6.30 -1.19
CA ALA A 39 0.83 5.10 -0.45
C ALA A 39 2.00 4.57 0.42
N PRO A 40 1.90 4.60 1.76
CA PRO A 40 2.97 4.11 2.64
C PRO A 40 3.42 2.68 2.35
N SER A 41 2.48 1.82 1.95
CA SER A 41 2.77 0.45 1.51
C SER A 41 3.75 0.41 0.34
N ASP A 42 3.56 1.27 -0.67
CA ASP A 42 4.30 1.23 -1.93
C ASP A 42 5.65 1.95 -1.83
N PHE A 43 5.70 3.11 -1.16
CA PHE A 43 6.95 3.85 -1.03
C PHE A 43 7.83 3.38 0.13
N HIS A 44 7.30 2.61 1.09
CA HIS A 44 8.06 2.16 2.25
C HIS A 44 8.01 0.65 2.49
N LEU A 45 6.86 0.10 2.89
CA LEU A 45 6.76 -1.28 3.37
C LEU A 45 7.25 -2.28 2.32
N PHE A 46 6.81 -2.16 1.08
CA PHE A 46 7.22 -3.05 -0.01
C PHE A 46 8.66 -2.84 -0.46
N LEU A 47 9.24 -1.66 -0.25
CA LEU A 47 10.68 -1.47 -0.47
C LEU A 47 11.49 -2.30 0.53
N LYS A 48 11.18 -2.18 1.82
CA LYS A 48 11.87 -2.96 2.85
C LYS A 48 11.63 -4.46 2.70
N LEU A 49 10.40 -4.84 2.34
CA LEU A 49 10.09 -6.23 2.05
C LEU A 49 10.91 -6.74 0.85
N LYS A 50 11.09 -5.93 -0.19
CA LYS A 50 11.95 -6.29 -1.33
C LYS A 50 13.42 -6.44 -0.92
N GLU A 51 13.91 -5.62 0.00
CA GLU A 51 15.25 -5.77 0.59
C GLU A 51 15.36 -7.06 1.40
N LEU A 52 14.36 -7.39 2.21
CA LEU A 52 14.29 -8.63 2.98
C LEU A 52 14.32 -9.86 2.08
N LEU A 53 13.55 -9.84 0.99
CA LEU A 53 13.40 -10.96 0.06
C LEU A 53 14.52 -11.02 -0.99
N GLY A 54 15.26 -9.93 -1.16
CA GLY A 54 16.29 -9.77 -2.19
C GLY A 54 17.34 -10.87 -2.14
N GLY A 55 17.47 -11.63 -3.23
CA GLY A 55 18.50 -12.67 -3.37
C GLY A 55 18.24 -13.95 -2.57
N LYS A 56 17.15 -14.03 -1.79
CA LYS A 56 16.78 -15.24 -1.05
C LYS A 56 15.97 -16.19 -1.93
N ARG A 57 16.21 -17.49 -1.76
CA ARG A 57 15.37 -18.56 -2.33
C ARG A 57 14.76 -19.31 -1.16
N PHE A 58 13.45 -19.51 -1.24
CA PHE A 58 12.69 -20.28 -0.26
C PHE A 58 12.35 -21.64 -0.88
N GLY A 59 12.46 -22.71 -0.10
CA GLY A 59 12.16 -24.07 -0.53
C GLY A 59 10.66 -24.38 -0.56
N SER A 60 9.84 -23.59 0.14
CA SER A 60 8.39 -23.74 0.15
C SER A 60 7.65 -22.41 0.34
N HIS A 61 6.35 -22.42 0.09
CA HIS A 61 5.47 -21.29 0.40
C HIS A 61 5.41 -21.01 1.91
N GLU A 62 5.36 -22.05 2.73
CA GLU A 62 5.33 -21.95 4.19
C GLU A 62 6.61 -21.28 4.74
N GLU A 63 7.77 -21.58 4.16
CA GLU A 63 9.03 -20.94 4.54
C GLU A 63 9.03 -19.44 4.22
N LEU A 64 8.51 -19.06 3.04
CA LEU A 64 8.35 -17.66 2.65
C LEU A 64 7.37 -16.94 3.57
N GLU A 65 6.20 -17.53 3.82
CA GLU A 65 5.16 -16.97 4.69
C GLU A 65 5.67 -16.75 6.11
N ASN A 66 6.38 -17.73 6.68
CA ASN A 66 7.02 -17.60 7.98
C ASN A 66 8.06 -16.48 8.00
N ALA A 67 8.93 -16.39 6.99
CA ALA A 67 9.94 -15.34 6.92
C ALA A 67 9.33 -13.92 6.86
N VAL A 68 8.29 -13.74 6.06
CA VAL A 68 7.57 -12.45 5.95
C VAL A 68 6.83 -12.14 7.25
N THR A 69 6.17 -13.13 7.86
CA THR A 69 5.42 -12.96 9.11
C THR A 69 6.34 -12.61 10.27
N THR A 70 7.47 -13.31 10.42
CA THR A 70 8.48 -12.99 11.43
C THR A 70 9.01 -11.57 11.25
N TRP A 71 9.37 -11.19 10.02
CA TRP A 71 9.84 -9.83 9.75
C TRP A 71 8.80 -8.74 10.07
N LEU A 72 7.53 -8.96 9.72
CA LEU A 72 6.45 -8.03 10.06
C LEU A 72 6.24 -7.90 11.57
N ASN A 73 6.39 -9.00 12.32
CA ASN A 73 6.29 -9.00 13.78
C ASN A 73 7.49 -8.33 14.47
N GLU A 74 8.65 -8.35 13.83
CA GLU A 74 9.86 -7.66 14.30
C GLU A 74 9.87 -6.17 13.94
N LEU A 75 9.01 -5.73 13.02
CA LEU A 75 8.94 -4.33 12.61
C LEU A 75 8.50 -3.45 13.78
N ALA A 76 9.35 -2.50 14.16
CA ALA A 76 9.11 -1.67 15.34
C ALA A 76 7.95 -0.69 15.10
N ALA A 77 7.15 -0.42 16.15
CA ALA A 77 6.05 0.54 16.07
C ALA A 77 6.53 1.94 15.69
N GLU A 78 7.76 2.28 16.09
CA GLU A 78 8.42 3.53 15.77
C GLU A 78 8.68 3.69 14.26
N GLU A 79 8.91 2.59 13.52
CA GLU A 79 9.10 2.65 12.08
C GLU A 79 7.83 3.13 11.38
N TYR A 80 6.67 2.57 11.74
CA TYR A 80 5.38 3.04 11.25
C TYR A 80 5.12 4.51 11.61
N GLY A 81 5.52 4.95 12.81
CA GLY A 81 5.41 6.36 13.21
C GLY A 81 6.22 7.29 12.31
N ILE A 82 7.46 6.93 12.00
CA ILE A 82 8.33 7.67 11.08
C ILE A 82 7.75 7.68 9.66
N GLU A 83 7.17 6.56 9.21
CA GLU A 83 6.52 6.45 7.90
C GLU A 83 5.32 7.38 7.75
N ILE A 84 4.48 7.49 8.78
CA ILE A 84 3.35 8.41 8.80
C ILE A 84 3.85 9.87 8.68
N LEU A 85 4.94 10.22 9.35
CA LEU A 85 5.53 11.56 9.21
C LEU A 85 6.09 11.80 7.79
N LYS A 86 6.73 10.79 7.19
CA LYS A 86 7.19 10.86 5.79
C LYS A 86 6.04 10.99 4.80
N LEU A 87 4.89 10.41 5.09
CA LEU A 87 3.68 10.58 4.28
C LEU A 87 3.27 12.05 4.25
N LEU A 88 3.26 12.75 5.40
CA LEU A 88 2.93 14.17 5.47
C LEU A 88 3.89 15.04 4.64
N ASP A 89 5.20 14.77 4.72
CA ASP A 89 6.21 15.46 3.91
C ASP A 89 6.02 15.22 2.40
N ARG A 90 5.63 14.00 2.01
CA ARG A 90 5.31 13.67 0.61
C ARG A 90 4.07 14.40 0.13
N TYR A 91 3.03 14.53 0.96
CA TYR A 91 1.85 15.33 0.62
C TYR A 91 2.22 16.81 0.40
N ASP A 92 3.04 17.38 1.27
CA ASP A 92 3.49 18.78 1.11
C ASP A 92 4.29 18.97 -0.19
N LYS A 93 5.20 18.04 -0.49
CA LYS A 93 5.94 18.03 -1.76
C LYS A 93 5.02 17.94 -2.98
N CYS A 94 4.06 17.03 -2.96
CA CYS A 94 3.08 16.85 -4.05
C CYS A 94 2.30 18.15 -4.30
N LEU A 95 1.87 18.84 -3.24
CA LEU A 95 1.21 20.15 -3.35
C LEU A 95 2.14 21.22 -3.95
N ASN A 96 3.40 21.25 -3.51
CA ASN A 96 4.39 22.22 -3.99
C ASN A 96 4.78 22.03 -5.46
N VAL A 97 4.67 20.81 -6.01
CA VAL A 97 4.92 20.52 -7.44
C VAL A 97 3.63 20.52 -8.28
N GLY A 98 2.52 21.01 -7.73
CA GLY A 98 1.25 21.13 -8.47
C GLY A 98 0.55 19.80 -8.75
N GLY A 99 0.76 18.78 -7.90
CA GLY A 99 0.15 17.47 -8.01
C GLY A 99 0.94 16.46 -8.85
N ASP A 100 2.17 16.79 -9.29
CA ASP A 100 3.06 15.85 -9.98
C ASP A 100 3.69 14.84 -9.01
N TYR A 101 4.29 13.78 -9.58
CA TYR A 101 4.90 12.68 -8.84
C TYR A 101 6.04 13.13 -7.94
N VAL A 102 6.06 12.60 -6.71
CA VAL A 102 7.12 12.86 -5.73
C VAL A 102 8.18 11.76 -5.82
N GLU A 103 9.39 12.13 -6.24
CA GLU A 103 10.54 11.21 -6.27
C GLU A 103 10.91 10.66 -4.87
N LYS A 104 11.69 9.58 -4.87
CA LYS A 104 12.17 8.91 -3.65
C LYS A 104 13.44 9.54 -3.11
#